data_AF-G5A8A5-F1
#
_entry.id   AF-G5A8A5-F1
#
_cell.length_a   1.000
_cell.length_b   1.000
_cell.length_c   1.000
_cell.angle_alpha   90.00
_cell.angle_beta   90.00
_cell.angle_gamma   90.00
#
_symmetry.space_group_name_H-M   'P 1'
#
loop_
_entity.id
_entity.type
_entity.pdbx_description
1 polymer ?
#
loop_
_entity_poly.entity_id
_entity_poly.type
_entity_poly.pdbx_seq_one_letter_code
_entity_poly.pdbx_strand_id
1 'polypeptide(L)'
;HLYDDSGNLQVDAATDYYDGKYGPTRSVIAYADSPLGMFFYYLPKELWVRIAEETKLYRLQNIPAMTISRREKSLARQAKDPRVSVPNVEDIEADLNKFKPIQAHEIVRVVALLFARAVAPIQDGLTHHWCTDEDGAIPRGTFSRFMKRRRFEDIMKFLHFNNNEDTGAHADKAWKLGPVLQAVEKTFRRGYRLGKVISFDEGMMPNRSKFNPMRIFMPDKPSKYGTKFYMTCCPETAYCCR
;
A
#
# COMPACT_ATOMS: atom_id res chain seq x y z
N HIS A 1 1.69 -9.05 47.63
CA HIS A 1 2.89 -8.22 47.53
C HIS A 1 4.03 -9.07 46.98
N LEU A 2 4.22 -9.04 45.65
CA LEU A 2 5.43 -9.57 45.00
C LEU A 2 6.13 -8.34 44.43
N TYR A 3 7.27 -8.00 45.02
CA TYR A 3 8.06 -6.84 44.68
C TYR A 3 8.77 -7.05 43.34
N ASP A 4 8.79 -5.97 42.58
CA ASP A 4 9.53 -5.71 41.36
C ASP A 4 11.04 -5.64 41.69
N ASP A 5 11.81 -6.61 41.20
CA ASP A 5 13.25 -6.73 41.41
C ASP A 5 14.01 -6.42 40.11
N SER A 6 13.59 -5.35 39.42
CA SER A 6 14.21 -4.88 38.16
C SER A 6 15.01 -3.58 38.32
N GLY A 7 15.30 -3.17 39.56
CA GLY A 7 16.17 -2.03 39.86
C GLY A 7 17.62 -2.46 40.05
N ASN A 8 18.51 -2.01 39.16
CA ASN A 8 19.99 -2.04 39.27
C ASN A 8 20.76 -3.20 38.62
N LEU A 9 20.39 -3.61 37.40
CA LEU A 9 21.41 -4.16 36.48
C LEU A 9 22.14 -2.99 35.80
N GLN A 10 23.08 -2.35 36.53
CA GLN A 10 24.05 -1.45 35.90
C GLN A 10 25.14 -2.31 35.26
N VAL A 11 24.99 -2.54 33.96
CA VAL A 11 26.03 -3.16 33.14
C VAL A 11 27.09 -2.09 32.87
N ASP A 12 28.37 -2.43 33.03
CA ASP A 12 29.47 -1.51 32.67
C ASP A 12 29.29 -1.02 31.22
N ALA A 13 29.55 0.27 30.99
CA ALA A 13 29.49 0.81 29.65
C ALA A 13 30.47 0.05 28.75
N ALA A 14 29.94 -0.56 27.69
CA ALA A 14 30.73 -1.25 26.69
C ALA A 14 31.79 -0.26 26.14
N THR A 15 33.06 -0.64 26.13
CA THR A 15 34.14 0.24 25.63
C THR A 15 34.44 -0.01 24.15
N ASP A 16 33.79 -1.02 23.56
CA ASP A 16 33.96 -1.53 22.20
C ASP A 16 32.78 -1.17 21.28
N TYR A 17 32.19 0.01 21.47
CA TYR A 17 31.14 0.49 20.56
C TYR A 17 31.63 0.60 19.12
N TYR A 18 30.77 0.23 18.16
CA TYR A 18 31.05 0.36 16.73
C TYR A 18 31.49 1.80 16.36
N ASP A 19 32.69 1.94 15.81
CA ASP A 19 33.30 3.20 15.37
C ASP A 19 33.42 3.32 13.84
N GLY A 20 32.90 2.31 13.12
CA GLY A 20 33.00 2.23 11.67
C GLY A 20 32.11 3.24 10.93
N LYS A 21 32.28 3.30 9.61
CA LYS A 21 31.48 4.19 8.74
C LYS A 21 29.99 3.87 8.83
N TYR A 22 29.18 4.92 8.95
CA TYR A 22 27.72 4.89 8.92
C TYR A 22 27.19 5.93 7.92
N GLY A 23 25.91 5.84 7.57
CA GLY A 23 25.29 6.70 6.58
C GLY A 23 24.81 5.97 5.32
N PRO A 24 24.37 6.74 4.28
CA PRO A 24 23.92 6.18 3.02
C PRO A 24 24.99 5.31 2.35
N THR A 25 24.60 4.17 1.82
CA THR A 25 25.51 3.27 1.12
C THR A 25 25.83 3.77 -0.30
N ARG A 26 26.96 3.33 -0.86
CA ARG A 26 27.32 3.65 -2.26
C ARG A 26 26.22 3.25 -3.25
N SER A 27 25.45 2.19 -2.95
CA SER A 27 24.38 1.72 -3.83
C SER A 27 23.19 2.66 -3.86
N VAL A 28 22.85 3.37 -2.78
CA VAL A 28 21.77 4.37 -2.80
C VAL A 28 22.25 5.73 -3.32
N ILE A 29 23.51 6.10 -3.01
CA ILE A 29 24.12 7.36 -3.47
C ILE A 29 24.14 7.42 -5.01
N ALA A 30 24.33 6.29 -5.69
CA ALA A 30 24.28 6.22 -7.15
C ALA A 30 22.94 6.68 -7.77
N TYR A 31 21.87 6.79 -6.96
CA TYR A 31 20.53 7.23 -7.39
C TYR A 31 20.11 8.58 -6.78
N ALA A 32 20.99 9.24 -6.00
CA ALA A 32 20.65 10.43 -5.21
C ALA A 32 20.15 11.62 -6.05
N ASP A 33 20.70 11.80 -7.26
CA ASP A 33 20.36 12.92 -8.14
C ASP A 33 19.06 12.69 -8.96
N SER A 34 18.40 11.55 -8.78
CA SER A 34 17.17 11.19 -9.49
C SER A 34 16.07 10.80 -8.49
N PRO A 35 15.07 11.67 -8.22
CA PRO A 35 13.94 11.31 -7.37
C PRO A 35 13.23 10.03 -7.83
N LEU A 36 13.12 9.84 -9.15
CA LEU A 36 12.56 8.62 -9.74
C LEU A 36 13.50 7.42 -9.61
N GLY A 37 14.81 7.63 -9.74
CA GLY A 37 15.83 6.61 -9.47
C GLY A 37 15.77 6.14 -8.02
N MET A 38 15.65 7.08 -7.07
CA MET A 38 15.49 6.79 -5.65
C MET A 38 14.21 6.01 -5.36
N PHE A 39 13.09 6.39 -5.99
CA PHE A 39 11.84 5.65 -5.90
C PHE A 39 12.01 4.18 -6.33
N PHE A 40 12.63 3.92 -7.47
CA PHE A 40 12.85 2.55 -7.95
C PHE A 40 13.99 1.81 -7.22
N TYR A 41 14.88 2.52 -6.52
CA TYR A 41 15.85 1.88 -5.62
C TYR A 41 15.14 1.19 -4.44
N TYR A 42 14.16 1.87 -3.84
CA TYR A 42 13.38 1.36 -2.70
C TYR A 42 12.22 0.47 -3.10
N LEU A 43 11.60 0.73 -4.27
CA LEU A 43 10.50 -0.04 -4.81
C LEU A 43 10.86 -0.53 -6.22
N PRO A 44 11.64 -1.63 -6.33
CA PRO A 44 12.20 -2.11 -7.59
C PRO A 44 11.16 -2.37 -8.68
N LYS A 45 11.57 -2.29 -9.95
CA LYS A 45 10.66 -2.49 -11.10
C LYS A 45 10.00 -3.87 -11.07
N GLU A 46 10.74 -4.88 -10.63
CA GLU A 46 10.30 -6.27 -10.51
C GLU A 46 9.13 -6.41 -9.54
N LEU A 47 9.09 -5.60 -8.47
CA LEU A 47 7.96 -5.55 -7.54
C LEU A 47 6.69 -5.18 -8.29
N TRP A 48 6.72 -4.12 -9.11
CA TRP A 48 5.54 -3.62 -9.82
C TRP A 48 5.07 -4.59 -10.91
N VAL A 49 5.98 -5.32 -11.55
CA VAL A 49 5.64 -6.39 -12.49
C VAL A 49 4.88 -7.50 -11.77
N ARG A 50 5.42 -7.98 -10.63
CA ARG A 50 4.75 -8.99 -9.82
C ARG A 50 3.38 -8.53 -9.33
N ILE A 51 3.26 -7.30 -8.83
CA ILE A 51 1.97 -6.76 -8.38
C ILE A 51 0.95 -6.72 -9.53
N ALA A 52 1.38 -6.41 -10.76
CA ALA A 52 0.49 -6.43 -11.92
C ALA A 52 -0.02 -7.85 -12.24
N GLU A 53 0.85 -8.86 -12.12
CA GLU A 53 0.50 -10.27 -12.30
C GLU A 53 -0.50 -10.74 -11.22
N GLU A 54 -0.24 -10.43 -9.95
CA GLU A 54 -1.12 -10.77 -8.83
C GLU A 54 -2.47 -10.05 -8.90
N THR A 55 -2.46 -8.78 -9.31
CA THR A 55 -3.68 -7.99 -9.57
C THR A 55 -4.49 -8.62 -10.71
N LYS A 56 -3.85 -9.09 -11.77
CA LYS A 56 -4.51 -9.80 -12.87
C LYS A 56 -5.09 -11.13 -12.39
N LEU A 57 -4.32 -11.93 -11.65
CA LEU A 57 -4.76 -13.21 -11.12
C LEU A 57 -5.99 -13.04 -10.21
N TYR A 58 -5.91 -12.09 -9.27
CA TYR A 58 -7.02 -11.76 -8.38
C TYR A 58 -8.27 -11.36 -9.17
N ARG A 59 -8.11 -10.55 -10.23
CA ARG A 59 -9.24 -10.17 -11.11
C ARG A 59 -9.89 -11.39 -11.75
N LEU A 60 -9.10 -12.35 -12.22
CA LEU A 60 -9.61 -13.56 -12.88
C LEU A 60 -10.34 -14.47 -11.88
N GLN A 61 -9.76 -14.69 -10.71
CA GLN A 61 -10.38 -15.44 -9.61
C GLN A 61 -11.75 -14.86 -9.18
N ASN A 62 -11.93 -13.55 -9.30
CA ASN A 62 -13.18 -12.88 -8.93
C ASN A 62 -14.23 -12.81 -10.05
N ILE A 63 -13.94 -13.24 -11.29
CA ILE A 63 -14.93 -13.20 -12.38
C ILE A 63 -16.22 -13.94 -12.00
N PRO A 64 -16.19 -15.21 -11.54
CA PRO A 64 -17.43 -15.95 -11.31
C PRO A 64 -18.34 -15.28 -10.27
N ALA A 65 -17.76 -14.82 -9.16
CA ALA A 65 -18.49 -14.10 -8.12
C ALA A 65 -19.07 -12.77 -8.65
N MET A 66 -18.31 -12.04 -9.47
CA MET A 66 -18.78 -10.81 -10.09
C MET A 66 -19.90 -11.07 -11.11
N THR A 67 -19.84 -12.17 -11.85
CA THR A 67 -20.87 -12.60 -12.80
C THR A 67 -22.19 -12.85 -12.09
N ILE A 68 -22.15 -13.66 -11.02
CA ILE A 68 -23.32 -13.96 -10.19
C ILE A 68 -23.90 -12.65 -9.63
N SER A 69 -23.08 -11.80 -9.01
CA SER A 69 -23.54 -10.53 -8.44
C SER A 69 -24.15 -9.58 -9.48
N ARG A 70 -23.57 -9.50 -10.70
CA ARG A 70 -24.14 -8.70 -11.80
C ARG A 70 -25.49 -9.26 -12.27
N ARG A 71 -25.62 -10.57 -12.36
CA ARG A 71 -26.86 -11.25 -12.75
C ARG A 71 -27.95 -11.03 -11.71
N GLU A 72 -27.65 -11.23 -10.43
CA GLU A 72 -28.58 -10.98 -9.32
C GLU A 72 -29.10 -9.53 -9.31
N LYS A 73 -28.21 -8.55 -9.51
CA LYS A 73 -28.61 -7.14 -9.62
C LYS A 73 -29.51 -6.89 -10.83
N SER A 74 -29.28 -7.57 -11.94
CA SER A 74 -30.10 -7.45 -13.14
C SER A 74 -31.48 -8.08 -12.94
N LEU A 75 -31.55 -9.26 -12.31
CA LEU A 75 -32.80 -9.93 -11.90
C LEU A 75 -33.61 -9.05 -10.94
N ALA A 76 -32.95 -8.47 -9.93
CA ALA A 76 -33.60 -7.57 -8.98
C ALA A 76 -34.14 -6.30 -9.65
N ARG A 77 -33.51 -5.83 -10.73
CA ARG A 77 -34.03 -4.72 -11.56
C ARG A 77 -35.19 -5.17 -12.44
N GLN A 78 -35.12 -6.36 -13.03
CA GLN A 78 -36.20 -6.93 -13.83
C GLN A 78 -37.47 -7.18 -13.01
N ALA A 79 -37.32 -7.61 -11.75
CA ALA A 79 -38.45 -7.74 -10.83
C ALA A 79 -39.19 -6.42 -10.57
N LYS A 80 -38.51 -5.27 -10.74
CA LYS A 80 -39.10 -3.93 -10.61
C LYS A 80 -39.60 -3.35 -11.94
N ASP A 81 -38.94 -3.67 -13.04
CA ASP A 81 -39.32 -3.29 -14.40
C ASP A 81 -39.12 -4.48 -15.36
N PRO A 82 -40.21 -5.17 -15.77
CA PRO A 82 -40.12 -6.36 -16.63
C PRO A 82 -39.43 -6.14 -17.98
N ARG A 83 -39.26 -4.88 -18.44
CA ARG A 83 -38.58 -4.56 -19.70
C ARG A 83 -37.05 -4.66 -19.61
N VAL A 84 -36.50 -4.76 -18.40
CA VAL A 84 -35.06 -4.91 -18.18
C VAL A 84 -34.61 -6.29 -18.66
N SER A 85 -33.70 -6.32 -19.63
CA SER A 85 -33.05 -7.55 -20.07
C SER A 85 -32.05 -8.05 -19.03
N VAL A 86 -32.00 -9.37 -18.83
CA VAL A 86 -31.03 -10.05 -17.98
C VAL A 86 -30.14 -10.90 -18.88
N PRO A 87 -28.92 -10.43 -19.21
CA PRO A 87 -27.97 -11.20 -20.01
C PRO A 87 -27.66 -12.54 -19.36
N ASN A 88 -27.38 -13.58 -20.14
CA ASN A 88 -27.01 -14.89 -19.60
C ASN A 88 -25.64 -14.82 -18.89
N VAL A 89 -25.27 -15.90 -18.18
CA VAL A 89 -24.01 -15.96 -17.42
C VAL A 89 -22.80 -15.81 -18.35
N GLU A 90 -22.81 -16.49 -19.49
CA GLU A 90 -21.73 -16.48 -20.49
C GLU A 90 -21.49 -15.08 -21.08
N ASP A 91 -22.55 -14.34 -21.39
CA ASP A 91 -22.49 -12.97 -21.91
C ASP A 91 -21.86 -12.02 -20.89
N ILE A 92 -22.22 -12.17 -19.61
CA ILE A 92 -21.67 -11.36 -18.51
C ILE A 92 -20.18 -11.67 -18.32
N GLU A 93 -19.79 -12.94 -18.37
CA GLU A 93 -18.39 -13.35 -18.29
C GLU A 93 -17.58 -12.86 -19.49
N ALA A 94 -18.13 -12.98 -20.70
CA ALA A 94 -17.50 -12.45 -21.92
C ALA A 94 -17.28 -10.93 -21.81
N ASP A 95 -18.25 -10.18 -21.30
CA ASP A 95 -18.10 -8.74 -21.03
C ASP A 95 -17.01 -8.46 -19.98
N LEU A 96 -17.00 -9.18 -18.86
CA LEU A 96 -15.96 -9.05 -17.83
C LEU A 96 -14.56 -9.35 -18.36
N ASN A 97 -14.44 -10.24 -19.34
CA ASN A 97 -13.18 -10.60 -19.97
C ASN A 97 -12.69 -9.56 -21.00
N LYS A 98 -13.55 -8.65 -21.49
CA LYS A 98 -13.12 -7.49 -22.31
C LYS A 98 -12.31 -6.46 -21.51
N PHE A 99 -12.16 -6.64 -20.21
CA PHE A 99 -11.40 -5.75 -19.35
C PHE A 99 -9.94 -5.59 -19.81
N LYS A 100 -9.53 -4.35 -20.05
CA LYS A 100 -8.16 -4.04 -20.49
C LYS A 100 -7.14 -4.47 -19.41
N PRO A 101 -6.13 -5.28 -19.75
CA PRO A 101 -5.09 -5.70 -18.82
C PRO A 101 -4.44 -4.53 -18.09
N ILE A 102 -4.19 -4.68 -16.79
CA ILE A 102 -3.50 -3.68 -15.97
C ILE A 102 -2.00 -3.88 -16.15
N GLN A 103 -1.31 -2.81 -16.53
CA GLN A 103 0.14 -2.81 -16.70
C GLN A 103 0.84 -2.30 -15.44
N ALA A 104 2.06 -2.79 -15.17
CA ALA A 104 2.86 -2.38 -14.01
C ALA A 104 3.01 -0.85 -13.89
N HIS A 105 3.24 -0.16 -15.01
CA HIS A 105 3.37 1.30 -15.01
C HIS A 105 2.06 2.03 -14.67
N GLU A 106 0.89 1.42 -14.90
CA GLU A 106 -0.39 2.01 -14.48
C GLU A 106 -0.53 1.97 -12.96
N ILE A 107 -0.05 0.90 -12.31
CA ILE A 107 -0.03 0.78 -10.85
C ILE A 107 0.94 1.81 -10.25
N VAL A 108 2.12 2.00 -10.85
CA VAL A 108 3.05 3.06 -10.46
C VAL A 108 2.40 4.45 -10.59
N ARG A 109 1.63 4.70 -11.66
CA ARG A 109 0.88 5.96 -11.83
C ARG A 109 -0.20 6.14 -10.75
N VAL A 110 -0.92 5.08 -10.37
CA VAL A 110 -1.88 5.14 -9.26
C VAL A 110 -1.18 5.57 -7.97
N VAL A 111 -0.04 4.96 -7.65
CA VAL A 111 0.75 5.32 -6.47
C VAL A 111 1.26 6.77 -6.55
N ALA A 112 1.73 7.21 -7.72
CA ALA A 112 2.17 8.59 -7.94
C ALA A 112 1.02 9.60 -7.73
N LEU A 113 -0.20 9.29 -8.17
CA LEU A 113 -1.39 10.12 -7.93
C LEU A 113 -1.75 10.18 -6.44
N LEU A 114 -1.59 9.07 -5.70
CA LEU A 114 -1.79 9.06 -4.25
C LEU A 114 -0.74 9.91 -3.52
N PHE A 115 0.53 9.89 -3.95
CA PHE A 115 1.56 10.80 -3.45
C PHE A 115 1.25 12.26 -3.77
N ALA A 116 0.83 12.56 -5.00
CA ALA A 116 0.45 13.92 -5.39
C ALA A 116 -0.69 14.46 -4.51
N ARG A 117 -1.68 13.61 -4.19
CA ARG A 117 -2.74 13.97 -3.23
C ARG A 117 -2.22 14.19 -1.82
N ALA A 118 -1.25 13.40 -1.36
CA ALA A 118 -0.68 13.58 -0.02
C ALA A 118 0.08 14.92 0.11
N VAL A 119 0.76 15.35 -0.96
CA VAL A 119 1.49 16.62 -1.02
C VAL A 119 0.55 17.82 -1.20
N ALA A 120 -0.46 17.70 -2.05
CA ALA A 120 -1.44 18.74 -2.35
C ALA A 120 -2.87 18.21 -2.13
N PRO A 121 -3.34 18.15 -0.87
CA PRO A 121 -4.63 17.56 -0.55
C PRO A 121 -5.79 18.46 -0.98
N ILE A 122 -6.76 17.89 -1.71
CA ILE A 122 -8.10 18.46 -1.88
C ILE A 122 -9.01 17.85 -0.81
N GLN A 123 -9.55 18.71 0.06
CA GLN A 123 -10.33 18.27 1.24
C GLN A 123 -11.71 17.70 0.88
N ASP A 124 -12.27 18.09 -0.27
CA ASP A 124 -13.60 17.67 -0.73
C ASP A 124 -13.64 16.21 -1.25
N GLY A 125 -12.49 15.54 -1.25
CA GLY A 125 -12.39 14.10 -1.50
C GLY A 125 -11.57 13.74 -2.74
N LEU A 126 -11.22 12.47 -2.83
CA LEU A 126 -10.32 11.94 -3.86
C LEU A 126 -10.84 12.20 -5.29
N THR A 127 -12.16 12.15 -5.49
CA THR A 127 -12.78 12.33 -6.80
C THR A 127 -12.60 13.73 -7.37
N HIS A 128 -12.45 14.76 -6.52
CA HIS A 128 -12.29 16.15 -6.95
C HIS A 128 -10.96 16.40 -7.67
N HIS A 129 -9.95 15.55 -7.49
CA HIS A 129 -8.73 15.61 -8.30
C HIS A 129 -8.96 15.33 -9.80
N TRP A 130 -10.13 14.79 -10.18
CA TRP A 130 -10.57 14.63 -11.56
C TRP A 130 -11.64 15.64 -11.97
N CYS A 131 -12.04 16.56 -11.08
CA CYS A 131 -13.03 17.59 -11.40
C CYS A 131 -12.50 18.44 -12.54
N THR A 132 -13.31 18.63 -13.57
CA THR A 132 -12.98 19.54 -14.64
C THR A 132 -13.42 20.94 -14.32
N ASP A 133 -14.33 21.19 -13.40
CA ASP A 133 -14.90 22.53 -13.21
C ASP A 133 -14.10 23.33 -12.20
N GLU A 134 -14.08 24.65 -12.40
CA GLU A 134 -13.54 25.63 -11.45
C GLU A 134 -14.70 26.16 -10.62
N ASP A 135 -14.51 26.25 -9.31
CA ASP A 135 -15.49 26.83 -8.39
C ASP A 135 -14.83 27.93 -7.57
N GLY A 136 -15.03 29.18 -7.99
CA GLY A 136 -14.39 30.36 -7.40
C GLY A 136 -12.86 30.25 -7.42
N ALA A 137 -12.26 30.13 -6.24
CA ALA A 137 -10.81 30.00 -6.08
C ALA A 137 -10.29 28.55 -6.12
N ILE A 138 -11.18 27.56 -6.32
CA ILE A 138 -10.82 26.14 -6.37
C ILE A 138 -10.42 25.78 -7.82
N PRO A 139 -9.16 25.40 -8.08
CA PRO A 139 -8.70 25.09 -9.43
C PRO A 139 -9.18 23.71 -9.90
N ARG A 140 -9.20 23.51 -11.23
CA ARG A 140 -9.49 22.21 -11.84
C ARG A 140 -8.53 21.12 -11.35
N GLY A 141 -9.06 19.92 -11.21
CA GLY A 141 -8.29 18.72 -10.92
C GLY A 141 -7.35 18.35 -12.08
N THR A 142 -6.12 17.96 -11.75
CA THR A 142 -5.08 17.67 -12.76
C THR A 142 -4.96 16.18 -13.09
N PHE A 143 -5.60 15.28 -12.34
CA PHE A 143 -5.34 13.84 -12.45
C PHE A 143 -5.81 13.27 -13.79
N SER A 144 -6.84 13.87 -14.40
CA SER A 144 -7.35 13.52 -15.73
C SER A 144 -6.28 13.56 -16.84
N ARG A 145 -5.18 14.31 -16.65
CA ARG A 145 -4.03 14.35 -17.56
C ARG A 145 -3.17 13.09 -17.53
N PHE A 146 -3.17 12.37 -16.40
CA PHE A 146 -2.32 11.20 -16.17
C PHE A 146 -3.09 9.88 -16.22
N MET A 147 -4.33 9.87 -15.69
CA MET A 147 -5.19 8.70 -15.67
C MET A 147 -6.65 9.13 -15.55
N LYS A 148 -7.56 8.51 -16.30
CA LYS A 148 -9.01 8.76 -16.15
C LYS A 148 -9.52 8.15 -14.83
N ARG A 149 -10.47 8.84 -14.17
CA ARG A 149 -11.04 8.41 -12.88
C ARG A 149 -11.49 6.95 -12.88
N ARG A 150 -12.26 6.55 -13.89
CA ARG A 150 -12.76 5.18 -14.03
C ARG A 150 -11.63 4.14 -14.07
N ARG A 151 -10.54 4.43 -14.80
CA ARG A 151 -9.39 3.51 -14.87
C ARG A 151 -8.66 3.42 -13.53
N PHE A 152 -8.54 4.53 -12.80
CA PHE A 152 -7.99 4.54 -11.44
C PHE A 152 -8.84 3.68 -10.50
N GLU A 153 -10.16 3.87 -10.50
CA GLU A 153 -11.11 3.09 -9.68
C GLU A 153 -11.07 1.59 -10.03
N ASP A 154 -11.01 1.26 -11.33
CA ASP A 154 -10.88 -0.10 -11.81
C ASP A 154 -9.59 -0.76 -11.31
N ILE A 155 -8.45 -0.05 -11.36
CA ILE A 155 -7.18 -0.58 -10.84
C ILE A 155 -7.24 -0.75 -9.32
N MET A 156 -7.69 0.28 -8.60
CA MET A 156 -7.80 0.23 -7.13
C MET A 156 -8.71 -0.89 -6.64
N LYS A 157 -9.76 -1.23 -7.39
CA LYS A 157 -10.68 -2.32 -7.06
C LYS A 157 -10.02 -3.70 -7.08
N PHE A 158 -9.09 -3.93 -8.00
CA PHE A 158 -8.44 -5.23 -8.18
C PHE A 158 -7.02 -5.28 -7.65
N LEU A 159 -6.47 -4.15 -7.18
CA LEU A 159 -5.10 -4.06 -6.71
C LEU A 159 -4.82 -5.14 -5.67
N HIS A 160 -3.87 -6.01 -6.01
CA HIS A 160 -3.52 -7.17 -5.21
C HIS A 160 -2.02 -7.41 -5.26
N PHE A 161 -1.43 -7.78 -4.14
CA PHE A 161 0.02 -7.88 -4.01
C PHE A 161 0.52 -9.33 -3.90
N ASN A 162 -0.34 -10.30 -3.58
CA ASN A 162 0.06 -11.68 -3.32
C ASN A 162 -1.11 -12.65 -3.59
N ASN A 163 -0.86 -13.89 -4.00
CA ASN A 163 -1.93 -14.84 -4.31
C ASN A 163 -2.70 -15.24 -3.04
N ASN A 164 -4.05 -15.22 -3.11
CA ASN A 164 -4.91 -15.64 -1.99
C ASN A 164 -5.02 -17.16 -1.83
N GLU A 165 -4.70 -17.93 -2.88
CA GLU A 165 -4.80 -19.40 -2.86
C GLU A 165 -3.53 -20.06 -2.32
N ASP A 166 -2.48 -19.28 -2.04
CA ASP A 166 -1.24 -19.76 -1.46
C ASP A 166 -1.44 -20.14 0.02
N THR A 167 -0.77 -21.22 0.46
CA THR A 167 -0.87 -21.73 1.84
C THR A 167 -0.41 -20.70 2.88
N GLY A 168 0.48 -19.78 2.50
CA GLY A 168 0.93 -18.67 3.34
C GLY A 168 -0.18 -17.70 3.74
N ALA A 169 -1.27 -17.62 2.96
CA ALA A 169 -2.41 -16.72 3.22
C ALA A 169 -3.13 -17.01 4.55
N HIS A 170 -3.05 -18.25 5.04
CA HIS A 170 -3.66 -18.66 6.31
C HIS A 170 -2.69 -18.57 7.50
N ALA A 171 -1.38 -18.61 7.24
CA ALA A 171 -0.35 -18.61 8.27
C ALA A 171 0.08 -17.19 8.70
N ASP A 172 0.17 -16.26 7.74
CA ASP A 172 0.67 -14.91 7.97
C ASP A 172 -0.44 -13.84 7.85
N LYS A 173 -0.72 -13.13 8.96
CA LYS A 173 -1.69 -12.03 8.97
C LYS A 173 -1.30 -10.85 8.07
N ALA A 174 -0.01 -10.71 7.76
CA ALA A 174 0.54 -9.70 6.86
C ALA A 174 0.73 -10.20 5.42
N TRP A 175 0.30 -11.43 5.10
CA TRP A 175 0.54 -12.09 3.80
C TRP A 175 0.24 -11.20 2.59
N LYS A 176 -0.91 -10.49 2.65
CA LYS A 176 -1.38 -9.60 1.60
C LYS A 176 -0.46 -8.42 1.33
N LEU A 177 0.41 -8.04 2.27
CA LEU A 177 1.37 -6.95 2.13
C LEU A 177 2.81 -7.47 2.00
N GLY A 178 3.02 -8.79 2.14
CA GLY A 178 4.33 -9.43 2.20
C GLY A 178 5.31 -8.97 1.13
N PRO A 179 4.96 -8.99 -0.18
CA PRO A 179 5.89 -8.57 -1.22
C PRO A 179 6.36 -7.12 -1.12
N VAL A 180 5.47 -6.20 -0.69
CA VAL A 180 5.84 -4.80 -0.48
C VAL A 180 6.71 -4.65 0.77
N LEU A 181 6.33 -5.30 1.87
CA LEU A 181 7.10 -5.27 3.12
C LEU A 181 8.51 -5.83 2.93
N GLN A 182 8.66 -6.95 2.24
CA GLN A 182 9.95 -7.56 1.93
C GLN A 182 10.81 -6.66 1.05
N ALA A 183 10.22 -6.00 0.05
CA ALA A 183 10.94 -5.06 -0.81
C ALA A 183 11.44 -3.85 -0.01
N VAL A 184 10.59 -3.26 0.82
CA VAL A 184 10.95 -2.13 1.70
C VAL A 184 12.03 -2.54 2.69
N GLU A 185 11.84 -3.63 3.46
CA GLU A 185 12.80 -4.10 4.45
C GLU A 185 14.18 -4.38 3.83
N LYS A 186 14.21 -5.04 2.67
CA LYS A 186 15.45 -5.36 1.96
C LYS A 186 16.16 -4.11 1.47
N THR A 187 15.44 -3.18 0.85
CA THR A 187 16.03 -1.99 0.22
C THR A 187 16.41 -0.92 1.25
N PHE A 188 15.63 -0.75 2.31
CA PHE A 188 15.90 0.17 3.41
C PHE A 188 17.17 -0.25 4.15
N ARG A 189 17.30 -1.53 4.48
CA ARG A 189 18.52 -2.10 5.09
C ARG A 189 19.74 -1.96 4.19
N ARG A 190 19.58 -2.13 2.88
CA ARG A 190 20.69 -1.98 1.91
C ARG A 190 21.07 -0.51 1.72
N GLY A 191 20.13 0.42 1.86
CA GLY A 191 20.31 1.84 1.59
C GLY A 191 21.16 2.58 2.62
N TYR A 192 21.27 2.07 3.85
CA TYR A 192 21.90 2.83 4.93
C TYR A 192 22.60 1.91 5.93
N ARG A 193 23.81 2.30 6.34
CA ARG A 193 24.53 1.67 7.44
C ARG A 193 24.23 2.44 8.72
N LEU A 194 23.60 1.79 9.69
CA LEU A 194 23.38 2.37 11.01
C LEU A 194 24.72 2.57 11.74
N GLY A 195 24.79 3.61 12.57
CA GLY A 195 25.94 3.93 13.39
C GLY A 195 25.88 3.25 14.76
N LYS A 196 26.72 3.73 15.69
CA LYS A 196 26.82 3.19 17.06
C LYS A 196 25.54 3.29 17.88
N VAL A 197 24.73 4.32 17.61
CA VAL A 197 23.45 4.55 18.28
C VAL A 197 22.32 4.25 17.31
N ILE A 198 21.37 3.46 17.77
CA ILE A 198 20.14 3.12 17.03
C ILE A 198 18.94 3.52 17.88
N SER A 199 17.89 3.98 17.22
CA SER A 199 16.61 4.30 17.85
C SER A 199 15.60 3.21 17.50
N PHE A 200 14.91 2.69 18.51
CA PHE A 200 13.77 1.81 18.34
C PHE A 200 12.51 2.60 18.67
N ASP A 201 11.55 2.62 17.75
CA ASP A 201 10.29 3.33 17.96
C ASP A 201 9.09 2.53 17.41
N GLU A 202 7.91 2.91 17.86
CA GLU A 202 6.64 2.31 17.52
C GLU A 202 5.79 3.29 16.70
N GLY A 203 5.52 2.91 15.45
CA GLY A 203 4.60 3.61 14.57
C GLY A 203 3.18 3.02 14.59
N MET A 204 2.20 3.84 14.23
CA MET A 204 0.84 3.37 13.96
C MET A 204 0.38 3.83 12.58
N MET A 205 -0.09 2.88 11.76
CA MET A 205 -0.81 3.17 10.54
C MET A 205 -2.32 3.19 10.84
N PRO A 206 -2.99 4.35 10.80
CA PRO A 206 -4.41 4.46 11.15
C PRO A 206 -5.28 3.56 10.26
N ASN A 207 -6.07 2.68 10.88
CA ASN A 207 -7.04 1.85 10.17
C ASN A 207 -8.11 1.34 11.14
N ARG A 208 -9.35 1.78 10.92
CA ARG A 208 -10.51 1.39 11.74
C ARG A 208 -11.28 0.19 11.18
N SER A 209 -10.94 -0.28 9.98
CA SER A 209 -11.65 -1.35 9.30
C SER A 209 -11.68 -2.64 10.13
N LYS A 210 -12.87 -3.27 10.20
CA LYS A 210 -13.02 -4.61 10.80
C LYS A 210 -12.33 -5.71 10.00
N PHE A 211 -11.99 -5.44 8.74
CA PHE A 211 -11.32 -6.39 7.85
C PHE A 211 -9.79 -6.37 7.98
N ASN A 212 -9.22 -5.56 8.88
CA ASN A 212 -7.80 -5.57 9.16
C ASN A 212 -7.50 -6.58 10.30
N PRO A 213 -6.89 -7.75 10.01
CA PRO A 213 -6.59 -8.76 11.03
C PRO A 213 -5.46 -8.35 11.99
N MET A 214 -4.72 -7.28 11.67
CA MET A 214 -3.62 -6.73 12.47
C MET A 214 -4.04 -5.47 13.26
N ARG A 215 -5.34 -5.17 13.33
CA ARG A 215 -5.85 -3.98 14.02
C ARG A 215 -5.67 -4.10 15.53
N ILE A 216 -4.99 -3.11 16.12
CA ILE A 216 -4.76 -2.97 17.55
C ILE A 216 -5.33 -1.62 18.02
N PHE A 217 -5.79 -1.58 19.28
CA PHE A 217 -6.15 -0.35 19.97
C PHE A 217 -4.97 0.14 20.83
N MET A 218 -4.57 1.40 20.67
CA MET A 218 -3.56 2.05 21.51
C MET A 218 -4.12 3.37 22.04
N PRO A 219 -4.44 3.49 23.34
CA PRO A 219 -5.13 4.66 23.90
C PRO A 219 -4.29 5.95 23.81
N ASP A 220 -2.97 5.81 23.90
CA ASP A 220 -2.03 6.94 24.00
C ASP A 220 -1.62 7.53 22.64
N LYS A 221 -2.02 6.91 21.53
CA LYS A 221 -1.68 7.38 20.18
C LYS A 221 -2.82 8.26 19.62
N PRO A 222 -2.51 9.32 18.81
CA PRO A 222 -3.52 10.22 18.25
C PRO A 222 -4.61 9.51 17.43
N SER A 223 -4.21 8.55 16.59
CA SER A 223 -5.12 7.53 16.09
C SER A 223 -5.13 6.39 17.07
N LYS A 224 -6.31 6.02 17.60
CA LYS A 224 -6.40 4.95 18.59
C LYS A 224 -6.48 3.54 18.00
N TYR A 225 -6.85 3.41 16.73
CA TYR A 225 -7.01 2.12 16.06
C TYR A 225 -6.19 2.07 14.79
N GLY A 226 -5.41 1.01 14.61
CA GLY A 226 -4.59 0.84 13.41
C GLY A 226 -3.72 -0.39 13.44
N THR A 227 -2.83 -0.51 12.47
CA THR A 227 -1.77 -1.51 12.49
C THR A 227 -0.55 -0.90 13.16
N LYS A 228 -0.10 -1.49 14.26
CA LYS A 228 1.16 -1.14 14.94
C LYS A 228 2.33 -1.73 14.15
N PHE A 229 3.41 -0.96 14.03
CA PHE A 229 4.67 -1.44 13.48
C PHE A 229 5.84 -0.91 14.30
N TYR A 230 6.93 -1.65 14.32
CA TYR A 230 8.17 -1.27 15.00
C TYR A 230 9.17 -0.83 13.94
N MET A 231 9.94 0.20 14.24
CA MET A 231 10.97 0.72 13.36
C MET A 231 12.31 0.76 14.07
N THR A 232 13.36 0.45 13.32
CA THR A 232 14.76 0.70 13.71
C THR A 232 15.29 1.85 12.88
N CYS A 233 15.58 2.98 13.53
CA CYS A 233 15.96 4.22 12.89
C CYS A 233 17.36 4.69 13.28
N CYS A 234 17.99 5.47 12.40
CA CYS A 234 19.13 6.29 12.77
C CYS A 234 18.63 7.52 13.56
N PRO A 235 19.10 7.75 14.80
CA PRO A 235 18.62 8.87 15.62
C PRO A 235 19.02 10.24 15.05
N GLU A 236 20.12 10.32 14.29
CA GLU A 236 20.64 11.58 13.74
C GLU A 236 19.91 12.00 12.46
N THR A 237 19.59 11.05 11.58
CA THR A 237 19.02 11.34 10.24
C THR A 237 17.54 10.98 10.12
N ALA A 238 16.96 10.39 11.16
CA ALA A 238 15.62 9.79 11.17
C ALA A 238 15.41 8.70 10.09
N TYR A 239 16.48 8.19 9.47
CA TYR A 239 16.38 7.15 8.45
C TYR A 239 15.89 5.83 9.06
N CYS A 240 14.77 5.31 8.57
CA CYS A 240 14.27 3.98 8.93
C CYS A 240 15.03 2.90 8.17
N CYS A 241 15.64 1.95 8.87
CA CYS A 241 16.42 0.85 8.31
C CYS A 241 15.62 -0.46 8.25
N ARG A 242 14.66 -0.62 9.17
CA ARG A 242 13.80 -1.79 9.31
C ARG A 242 12.48 -1.41 9.94
#